data_AF-S6ARA7-F1
#
_entry.id   AF-S6ARA7-F1
#
_cell.length_a   1.000
_cell.length_b   1.000
_cell.length_c   1.000
_cell.angle_alpha   90.00
_cell.angle_beta   90.00
_cell.angle_gamma   90.00
#
_symmetry.space_group_name_H-M   'P 1'
#
loop_
_entity.id
_entity.type
_entity.pdbx_description
1 polymer ?
#
loop_
_entity_poly.entity_id
_entity_poly.type
_entity_poly.pdbx_seq_one_letter_code
_entity_poly.pdbx_strand_id
1 'polypeptide(L)'
;MRKLRSGMLALVACVTLATASGIARAAEVPLVTGEQWTQSSEQVKKAYLVGIANAYQVEAAFHGSKPPADDRSLIPRFGRGMKGHSLDSVREGLDRWYAAHPEHVTRPVIETIWFEMVVPGLKQNP
;
A
#
# COMPACT_ATOMS: atom_id res chain seq x y z
N MET A 1 -41.95 44.03 7.42
CA MET A 1 -42.10 42.60 7.80
C MET A 1 -41.78 41.60 6.68
N ARG A 2 -42.01 41.90 5.38
CA ARG A 2 -41.75 40.96 4.26
C ARG A 2 -40.26 40.72 3.95
N LYS A 3 -39.39 41.74 4.11
CA LYS A 3 -37.93 41.61 3.86
C LYS A 3 -37.15 40.84 4.93
N LEU A 4 -37.70 40.75 6.15
CA LEU A 4 -37.07 40.03 7.27
C LEU A 4 -37.22 38.50 7.14
N ARG A 5 -38.32 38.03 6.53
CA ARG A 5 -38.57 36.60 6.27
C ARG A 5 -37.69 36.03 5.15
N SER A 6 -37.37 36.83 4.13
CA SER A 6 -36.52 36.40 3.01
C SER A 6 -35.03 36.25 3.40
N GLY A 7 -34.54 37.07 4.33
CA GLY A 7 -33.15 36.96 4.83
C GLY A 7 -32.92 35.71 5.68
N MET A 8 -33.93 35.31 6.46
CA MET A 8 -33.85 34.14 7.34
C MET A 8 -33.91 32.81 6.56
N LEU A 9 -34.65 32.75 5.45
CA LEU A 9 -34.67 31.59 4.55
C LEU A 9 -33.37 31.41 3.76
N ALA A 10 -32.71 32.51 3.36
CA ALA A 10 -31.43 32.44 2.66
C ALA A 10 -30.29 31.95 3.58
N LEU A 11 -30.31 32.32 4.86
CA LEU A 11 -29.29 31.93 5.83
C LEU A 11 -29.38 30.44 6.23
N VAL A 12 -30.59 29.90 6.32
CA VAL A 12 -30.81 28.47 6.59
C VAL A 12 -30.33 27.59 5.43
N ALA A 13 -30.51 28.03 4.18
CA ALA A 13 -30.05 27.28 3.01
C ALA A 13 -28.51 27.19 2.93
N CYS A 14 -27.78 28.26 3.28
CA CYS A 14 -26.31 28.26 3.29
C CYS A 14 -25.71 27.38 4.39
N VAL A 15 -26.35 27.31 5.57
CA VAL A 15 -25.86 26.47 6.68
C VAL A 15 -26.05 24.97 6.38
N THR A 16 -27.08 24.58 5.63
CA THR A 16 -27.28 23.18 5.22
C THR A 16 -26.32 22.71 4.12
N LEU A 17 -25.81 23.61 3.27
CA LEU A 17 -24.82 23.23 2.25
C LEU A 17 -23.40 23.09 2.81
N ALA A 18 -23.07 23.76 3.92
CA ALA A 18 -21.75 23.68 4.52
C ALA A 18 -21.44 22.31 5.15
N THR A 19 -22.46 21.56 5.59
CA THR A 19 -22.29 20.20 6.16
C THR A 19 -22.24 19.10 5.10
N ALA A 20 -22.62 19.38 3.86
CA ALA A 20 -22.52 18.43 2.74
C ALA A 20 -21.14 18.46 2.06
N SER A 21 -20.26 19.36 2.51
CA SER A 21 -18.82 19.30 2.20
C SER A 21 -18.18 18.21 3.05
N GLY A 22 -18.67 16.97 2.89
CA GLY A 22 -17.93 15.80 3.32
C GLY A 22 -16.58 15.91 2.63
N ILE A 23 -15.54 16.23 3.39
CA ILE A 23 -14.18 15.90 3.00
C ILE A 23 -14.28 14.44 2.59
N ALA A 24 -14.23 14.16 1.29
CA ALA A 24 -14.07 12.82 0.80
C ALA A 24 -12.73 12.39 1.38
N ARG A 25 -12.74 11.82 2.59
CA ARG A 25 -11.64 11.02 3.09
C ARG A 25 -11.46 10.01 1.98
N ALA A 26 -10.37 10.14 1.22
CA ALA A 26 -10.00 9.16 0.23
C ALA A 26 -10.18 7.81 0.93
N ALA A 27 -11.09 6.97 0.41
CA ALA A 27 -11.31 5.66 0.99
C ALA A 27 -9.93 5.02 1.08
N GLU A 28 -9.49 4.68 2.30
CA GLU A 28 -8.19 4.04 2.48
C GLU A 28 -8.17 2.83 1.57
N VAL A 29 -7.24 2.80 0.63
CA VAL A 29 -7.08 1.63 -0.24
C VAL A 29 -6.69 0.48 0.68
N PRO A 30 -7.53 -0.55 0.82
CA PRO A 30 -7.27 -1.61 1.77
C PRO A 30 -5.98 -2.32 1.37
N LEU A 31 -5.10 -2.56 2.34
CA LEU A 31 -3.91 -3.36 2.12
C LEU A 31 -4.32 -4.82 1.92
N VAL A 32 -3.69 -5.49 0.95
CA VAL A 32 -3.86 -6.93 0.76
C VAL A 32 -3.22 -7.62 1.98
N THR A 33 -4.01 -8.40 2.70
CA THR A 33 -3.54 -9.22 3.85
C THR A 33 -3.33 -10.67 3.44
N GLY A 34 -2.88 -11.50 4.38
CA GLY A 34 -2.84 -12.95 4.22
C GLY A 34 -4.20 -13.56 3.86
N GLU A 35 -5.31 -12.96 4.27
CA GLU A 35 -6.65 -13.47 3.95
C GLU A 35 -6.91 -13.40 2.46
N GLN A 36 -6.78 -12.21 1.86
CA GLN A 36 -6.94 -12.04 0.42
C GLN A 36 -5.87 -12.81 -0.35
N TRP A 37 -4.63 -12.86 0.18
CA TRP A 37 -3.55 -13.62 -0.43
C TRP A 37 -3.89 -15.11 -0.53
N THR A 38 -4.23 -15.75 0.58
CA THR A 38 -4.48 -17.22 0.63
C THR A 38 -5.68 -17.64 -0.22
N GLN A 39 -6.68 -16.77 -0.37
CA GLN A 39 -7.85 -17.00 -1.22
C GLN A 39 -7.63 -16.67 -2.70
N SER A 40 -6.56 -15.94 -3.03
CA SER A 40 -6.26 -15.50 -4.40
C SER A 40 -5.67 -16.62 -5.25
N SER A 41 -6.00 -16.60 -6.54
CA SER A 41 -5.32 -17.45 -7.53
C SER A 41 -3.85 -17.07 -7.66
N GLU A 42 -3.04 -18.00 -8.18
CA GLU A 42 -1.62 -17.75 -8.45
C GLU A 42 -1.40 -16.53 -9.35
N GLN A 43 -2.25 -16.34 -10.36
CA GLN A 43 -2.17 -15.23 -11.31
C GLN A 43 -2.45 -13.88 -10.64
N VAL A 44 -3.43 -13.83 -9.73
CA VAL A 44 -3.76 -12.61 -8.96
C VAL A 44 -2.60 -12.25 -8.02
N LYS A 45 -2.01 -13.24 -7.34
CA LYS A 45 -0.80 -13.05 -6.52
C LYS A 45 0.35 -12.47 -7.32
N LYS A 46 0.62 -13.03 -8.51
CA LYS A 46 1.67 -12.54 -9.42
C LYS A 46 1.38 -11.11 -9.87
N ALA A 47 0.15 -10.80 -10.26
CA ALA A 47 -0.24 -9.45 -10.68
C ALA A 47 -0.04 -8.42 -9.56
N TYR A 48 -0.40 -8.75 -8.32
CA TYR A 48 -0.17 -7.89 -7.16
C TYR A 48 1.33 -7.60 -6.94
N LEU A 49 2.17 -8.64 -6.97
CA LEU A 49 3.63 -8.49 -6.81
C LEU A 49 4.26 -7.69 -7.96
N VAL A 50 3.80 -7.90 -9.20
CA VAL A 50 4.20 -7.07 -10.35
C VAL A 50 3.78 -5.61 -10.14
N GLY A 51 2.58 -5.36 -9.61
CA GLY A 51 2.13 -4.01 -9.25
C GLY A 51 3.07 -3.31 -8.26
N ILE A 52 3.50 -4.00 -7.20
CA ILE A 52 4.49 -3.49 -6.25
C ILE A 52 5.82 -3.19 -6.95
N ALA A 53 6.33 -4.14 -7.75
CA ALA A 53 7.58 -3.96 -8.48
C ALA A 53 7.52 -2.76 -9.44
N ASN A 54 6.38 -2.54 -10.09
CA ASN A 54 6.16 -1.41 -10.98
C ASN A 54 6.12 -0.08 -10.20
N ALA A 55 5.49 -0.03 -9.02
CA ALA A 55 5.49 1.16 -8.18
C ALA A 55 6.92 1.58 -7.79
N TYR A 56 7.77 0.62 -7.42
CA TYR A 56 9.19 0.89 -7.16
C TYR A 56 9.95 1.31 -8.40
N GLN A 57 9.66 0.73 -9.57
CA GLN A 57 10.29 1.19 -10.82
C GLN A 57 9.93 2.64 -11.15
N VAL A 58 8.69 3.06 -10.89
CA VAL A 58 8.27 4.46 -11.08
C VAL A 58 9.06 5.40 -10.17
N GLU A 59 9.19 5.08 -8.88
CA GLU A 59 9.98 5.90 -7.95
C GLU A 59 11.48 5.87 -8.30
N ALA A 60 12.03 4.73 -8.72
CA ALA A 60 13.42 4.66 -9.22
C ALA A 60 13.63 5.57 -10.44
N ALA A 61 12.70 5.54 -11.40
CA ALA A 61 12.74 6.40 -12.58
C ALA A 61 12.60 7.89 -12.22
N PHE A 62 11.78 8.22 -11.23
CA PHE A 62 11.63 9.58 -10.71
C PHE A 62 12.95 10.14 -10.16
N HIS A 63 13.75 9.30 -9.48
CA HIS A 63 15.05 9.68 -8.94
C HIS A 63 16.21 9.59 -9.96
N GLY A 64 16.04 8.81 -11.03
CA GLY A 64 17.04 8.63 -12.07
C GLY A 64 18.38 8.16 -11.50
N SER A 65 19.47 8.78 -11.94
CA SER A 65 20.84 8.41 -11.53
C SER A 65 21.21 8.83 -10.09
N LYS A 66 20.30 9.49 -9.37
CA LYS A 66 20.52 10.01 -8.02
C LYS A 66 19.54 9.37 -7.04
N PRO A 67 19.70 8.07 -6.73
CA PRO A 67 18.82 7.41 -5.80
C PRO A 67 18.89 8.11 -4.43
N PRO A 68 17.75 8.28 -3.75
CA PRO A 68 17.68 8.82 -2.41
C PRO A 68 18.43 7.91 -1.42
N ALA A 69 18.88 8.49 -0.31
CA ALA A 69 19.46 7.73 0.79
C ALA A 69 18.40 6.82 1.47
N ASP A 70 18.88 5.81 2.18
CA ASP A 70 18.06 4.77 2.85
C ASP A 70 17.03 5.31 3.86
N ASP A 71 17.23 6.53 4.39
CA ASP A 71 16.33 7.21 5.30
C ASP A 71 15.24 8.02 4.58
N ARG A 72 15.34 8.15 3.26
CA ARG A 72 14.47 8.97 2.41
C ARG A 72 13.69 8.15 1.38
N SER A 73 13.97 6.86 1.24
CA SER A 73 13.25 5.94 0.34
C SER A 73 13.44 4.50 0.78
N LEU A 74 12.44 3.68 0.42
CA LEU A 74 12.48 2.24 0.61
C LEU A 74 13.23 1.52 -0.52
N ILE A 75 13.40 2.12 -1.70
CA ILE A 75 13.95 1.46 -2.89
C ILE A 75 15.33 0.87 -2.67
N PRO A 76 16.33 1.61 -2.14
CA PRO A 76 17.67 1.07 -2.02
C PRO A 76 17.68 -0.20 -1.18
N ARG A 77 16.89 -0.20 -0.09
CA ARG A 77 16.78 -1.32 0.84
C ARG A 77 15.99 -2.49 0.25
N PHE A 78 14.87 -2.22 -0.42
CA PHE A 78 14.13 -3.26 -1.14
C PHE A 78 15.00 -3.92 -2.21
N GLY A 79 15.70 -3.14 -3.02
CA GLY A 79 16.56 -3.66 -4.09
C GLY A 79 17.68 -4.56 -3.56
N ARG A 80 18.37 -4.15 -2.49
CA ARG A 80 19.41 -4.98 -1.85
C ARG A 80 18.85 -6.21 -1.16
N GLY A 81 17.79 -6.05 -0.36
CA GLY A 81 17.19 -7.13 0.40
C GLY A 81 16.50 -8.18 -0.46
N MET A 82 15.97 -7.81 -1.63
CA MET A 82 15.34 -8.74 -2.56
C MET A 82 16.32 -9.36 -3.56
N LYS A 83 17.63 -9.07 -3.46
CA LYS A 83 18.62 -9.60 -4.39
C LYS A 83 18.62 -11.14 -4.36
N GLY A 84 18.45 -11.76 -5.52
CA GLY A 84 18.36 -13.22 -5.67
C GLY A 84 16.93 -13.77 -5.62
N HIS A 85 15.93 -12.95 -5.28
CA HIS A 85 14.53 -13.33 -5.40
C HIS A 85 14.00 -13.12 -6.82
N SER A 86 13.28 -14.13 -7.32
CA SER A 86 12.38 -14.02 -8.47
C SER A 86 10.94 -13.78 -8.01
N LEU A 87 10.06 -13.32 -8.92
CA LEU A 87 8.62 -13.18 -8.67
C LEU A 87 8.01 -14.46 -8.06
N ASP A 88 8.38 -15.63 -8.60
CA ASP A 88 7.90 -16.92 -8.11
C ASP A 88 8.43 -17.23 -6.72
N SER A 89 9.72 -16.99 -6.46
CA SER A 89 10.30 -17.25 -5.12
C SER A 89 9.65 -16.41 -4.02
N VAL A 90 9.25 -15.17 -4.34
CA VAL A 90 8.53 -14.29 -3.41
C VAL A 90 7.12 -14.82 -3.17
N ARG A 91 6.38 -15.15 -4.24
CA ARG A 91 5.04 -15.72 -4.12
C ARG A 91 5.04 -16.98 -3.27
N GLU A 92 5.94 -17.91 -3.56
CA GLU A 92 6.04 -19.17 -2.82
C GLU A 92 6.51 -18.97 -1.38
N GLY A 93 7.39 -18.01 -1.14
CA GLY A 93 7.80 -17.62 0.21
C GLY A 93 6.61 -17.12 1.04
N LEU A 94 5.76 -16.28 0.45
CA LEU A 94 4.54 -15.79 1.09
C LEU A 94 3.52 -16.91 1.31
N ASP A 95 3.32 -17.79 0.33
CA ASP A 95 2.43 -18.96 0.45
C ASP A 95 2.85 -19.84 1.63
N ARG A 96 4.16 -20.16 1.73
CA ARG A 96 4.70 -20.94 2.85
C ARG A 96 4.56 -20.21 4.19
N TRP A 97 4.84 -18.91 4.21
CA TRP A 97 4.81 -18.13 5.45
C TRP A 97 3.40 -18.05 6.03
N TYR A 98 2.39 -17.69 5.23
CA TYR A 98 1.00 -17.62 5.71
C TYR A 98 0.42 -18.99 6.04
N ALA A 99 0.82 -20.06 5.35
CA ALA A 99 0.42 -21.41 5.72
C ALA A 99 0.99 -21.85 7.08
N ALA A 100 2.19 -21.38 7.43
CA ALA A 100 2.83 -21.66 8.71
C ALA A 100 2.37 -20.75 9.87
N HIS A 101 1.72 -19.62 9.57
CA HIS A 101 1.32 -18.59 10.54
C HIS A 101 -0.15 -18.18 10.38
N PRO A 102 -1.12 -19.09 10.58
CA PRO A 102 -2.54 -18.80 10.40
C PRO A 102 -3.06 -17.68 11.33
N GLU A 103 -2.44 -17.50 12.49
CA GLU A 103 -2.74 -16.41 13.45
C GLU A 103 -2.38 -15.02 12.92
N HIS A 104 -1.54 -14.95 11.88
CA HIS A 104 -1.08 -13.70 11.27
C HIS A 104 -1.71 -13.43 9.90
N VAL A 105 -2.84 -14.09 9.59
CA VAL A 105 -3.54 -13.92 8.29
C VAL A 105 -4.00 -12.48 8.03
N THR A 106 -4.20 -11.67 9.07
CA THR A 106 -4.55 -10.24 8.94
C THR A 106 -3.36 -9.33 8.66
N ARG A 107 -2.12 -9.85 8.75
CA ARG A 107 -0.91 -9.07 8.47
C ARG A 107 -0.84 -8.72 6.97
N PRO A 108 -0.57 -7.45 6.60
CA PRO A 108 -0.41 -7.05 5.20
C PRO A 108 0.71 -7.81 4.47
N VAL A 109 0.45 -8.19 3.22
CA VAL A 109 1.43 -8.90 2.37
C VAL A 109 2.69 -8.08 2.17
N ILE A 110 2.56 -6.79 1.88
CA ILE A 110 3.72 -5.91 1.67
C ILE A 110 4.59 -5.78 2.94
N GLU A 111 3.95 -5.83 4.12
CA GLU A 111 4.66 -5.84 5.40
C GLU A 111 5.41 -7.17 5.60
N THR A 112 4.75 -8.29 5.29
CA THR A 112 5.37 -9.62 5.32
C THR A 112 6.57 -9.69 4.36
N ILE A 113 6.48 -9.15 3.15
CA ILE A 113 7.64 -9.05 2.22
C ILE A 113 8.80 -8.29 2.89
N TRP A 114 8.52 -7.16 3.54
CA TRP A 114 9.55 -6.36 4.18
C TRP A 114 10.26 -7.13 5.30
N PHE A 115 9.54 -7.67 6.27
CA PHE A 115 10.16 -8.27 7.45
C PHE A 115 10.66 -9.68 7.22
N GLU A 116 10.03 -10.46 6.34
CA GLU A 116 10.35 -11.87 6.16
C GLU A 116 11.29 -12.13 4.97
N MET A 117 11.47 -11.15 4.08
CA MET A 117 12.34 -11.29 2.90
C MET A 117 13.37 -10.16 2.80
N VAL A 118 12.94 -8.89 2.79
CA VAL A 118 13.86 -7.76 2.62
C VAL A 118 14.83 -7.63 3.79
N VAL A 119 14.32 -7.56 5.03
CA VAL A 119 15.15 -7.37 6.23
C VAL A 119 16.17 -8.51 6.41
N PRO A 120 15.81 -9.80 6.26
CA PRO A 120 16.77 -10.89 6.25
C PRO A 120 17.79 -10.77 5.10
N GLY A 121 17.33 -10.42 3.90
CA GLY A 121 18.20 -10.27 2.73
C GLY A 121 19.21 -9.13 2.86
N LEU A 122 18.89 -8.05 3.57
CA LEU A 122 19.83 -6.96 3.88
C LEU A 122 21.00 -7.42 4.75
N LYS A 123 20.81 -8.43 5.59
CA LYS A 123 21.92 -9.01 6.38
C LYS A 123 22.90 -9.78 5.50
N GLN A 124 22.41 -10.30 4.36
CA GLN A 124 23.19 -11.05 3.38
C GLN A 124 23.79 -10.13 2.31
N ASN A 125 23.14 -9.00 2.05
CA ASN A 125 23.47 -8.00 1.04
C ASN A 125 23.47 -6.60 1.69
N PRO A 126 24.51 -6.23 2.47
CA PRO A 126 24.56 -4.94 3.17
C PRO A 126 24.43 -3.74 2.22
#